data_AF-A0A524FEA1-F1
#
_entry.id   AF-A0A524FEA1-F1
#
_cell.length_a   1.000
_cell.length_b   1.000
_cell.length_c   1.000
_cell.angle_alpha   90.00
_cell.angle_beta   90.00
_cell.angle_gamma   90.00
#
_symmetry.space_group_name_H-M   'P 1'
#
loop_
_entity.id
_entity.type
_entity.pdbx_description
1 polymer ?
#
loop_
_entity_poly.entity_id
_entity_poly.type
_entity_poly.pdbx_seq_one_letter_code
_entity_poly.pdbx_strand_id
1 'polypeptide(L)'
;MKSRTFYLLVFFVFLVYFSIIIQENVDDNNDIESSSHKSEKRDKNNKTIKKADSWILSPFVIDDERGTGDYNWSEAADQDWCSGSGTIGDPYIIENVTINVVGSRSGIHIKDSDVYFINIKPY
;
A
#
# COMPACT_ATOMS: atom_id res chain seq x y z
N MET A 1 -44.38 -26.08 2.44
CA MET A 1 -44.21 -24.62 2.22
C MET A 1 -43.53 -23.86 3.38
N LYS A 2 -42.98 -24.53 4.42
CA LYS A 2 -42.38 -23.84 5.59
C LYS A 2 -40.85 -23.67 5.56
N SER A 3 -40.15 -24.19 4.53
CA SER A 3 -38.68 -24.15 4.49
C SER A 3 -38.10 -22.87 3.88
N ARG A 4 -38.65 -22.39 2.75
CA ARG A 4 -38.08 -21.26 2.01
C ARG A 4 -38.20 -19.94 2.77
N THR A 5 -39.34 -19.69 3.40
CA THR A 5 -39.56 -18.50 4.25
C THR A 5 -38.76 -18.56 5.55
N PHE A 6 -38.48 -19.76 6.06
CA PHE A 6 -37.66 -19.95 7.26
C PHE A 6 -36.19 -19.57 7.02
N TYR A 7 -35.58 -20.04 5.92
CA TYR A 7 -34.20 -19.67 5.59
C TYR A 7 -34.03 -18.17 5.32
N LEU A 8 -35.04 -17.53 4.71
CA LEU A 8 -35.03 -16.08 4.50
C LEU A 8 -35.07 -15.30 5.82
N LEU A 9 -35.87 -15.77 6.80
CA LEU A 9 -35.89 -15.16 8.13
C LEU A 9 -34.57 -15.36 8.88
N VAL A 10 -33.99 -16.56 8.82
CA VAL A 10 -32.69 -16.86 9.46
C VAL A 10 -31.58 -16.01 8.83
N PHE A 11 -31.56 -15.88 7.50
CA PHE A 11 -30.58 -15.04 6.79
C PHE A 11 -30.73 -13.56 7.14
N PHE A 12 -31.95 -13.05 7.27
CA PHE A 12 -32.18 -11.66 7.64
C PHE A 12 -31.70 -11.36 9.08
N VAL A 13 -31.93 -12.28 10.02
CA VAL A 13 -31.41 -12.17 11.40
C VAL A 13 -29.88 -12.19 11.42
N PHE A 14 -29.24 -13.01 10.58
CA PHE A 14 -27.79 -13.04 10.44
C PHE A 14 -27.21 -11.71 9.94
N LEU A 15 -27.85 -11.06 8.95
CA LEU A 15 -27.40 -9.76 8.43
C LEU A 15 -27.50 -8.64 9.48
N VAL A 16 -28.56 -8.65 10.29
CA VAL A 16 -28.70 -7.68 11.40
C VAL A 16 -27.63 -7.93 12.46
N TYR A 17 -27.38 -9.19 12.82
CA TYR A 17 -26.33 -9.56 13.78
C TYR A 17 -24.94 -9.15 13.29
N PHE A 18 -24.61 -9.41 12.02
CA PHE A 18 -23.34 -9.01 11.41
C PHE A 18 -23.13 -7.50 11.42
N SER A 19 -24.21 -6.72 11.29
CA SER A 19 -24.14 -5.25 11.31
C SER A 19 -23.79 -4.69 12.69
N ILE A 20 -24.13 -5.38 13.77
CA ILE A 20 -23.87 -4.92 15.15
C ILE A 20 -22.38 -5.09 15.53
N ILE A 21 -21.69 -6.09 14.97
CA ILE A 21 -20.29 -6.41 15.32
C ILE A 21 -19.28 -5.37 14.76
N ILE A 22 -19.67 -4.53 13.80
CA ILE A 22 -18.74 -3.55 13.18
C ILE A 22 -18.48 -2.31 14.07
N GLN A 23 -19.00 -2.27 15.29
CA GLN A 23 -18.86 -1.11 16.15
C GLN A 23 -18.20 -1.41 17.49
N GLU A 24 -16.88 -1.63 17.50
CA GLU A 24 -16.04 -1.24 18.65
C GLU A 24 -14.53 -1.21 18.37
N ASN A 25 -13.87 -0.25 19.04
CA ASN A 25 -12.44 -0.07 19.32
C ASN A 25 -11.60 0.79 18.34
N VAL A 26 -11.52 2.10 18.61
CA VAL A 26 -10.25 2.69 19.11
C VAL A 26 -10.61 3.72 20.18
N ASP A 27 -10.11 3.43 21.39
CA ASP A 27 -10.22 4.24 22.61
C ASP A 27 -9.65 5.65 22.46
N ASP A 28 -10.27 6.55 23.22
CA ASP A 28 -9.84 7.91 23.50
C ASP A 28 -8.51 7.96 24.29
N ASN A 29 -7.81 9.08 24.11
CA ASN A 29 -6.75 9.69 24.95
C ASN A 29 -5.29 9.38 24.59
N ASN A 30 -4.57 10.38 24.06
CA ASN A 30 -3.75 11.26 24.92
C ASN A 30 -3.03 12.33 24.10
N ASP A 31 -3.05 13.53 24.67
CA ASP A 31 -2.42 14.76 24.21
C ASP A 31 -0.93 14.61 23.89
N ILE A 32 -0.43 15.38 22.92
CA ILE A 32 0.74 16.25 23.08
C ILE A 32 0.71 17.31 21.96
N GLU A 33 0.54 18.53 22.44
CA GLU A 33 0.73 19.81 21.76
C GLU A 33 2.19 19.96 21.26
N SER A 34 2.39 20.34 20.00
CA SER A 34 3.56 21.13 19.62
C SER A 34 3.30 21.96 18.37
N SER A 35 3.23 23.26 18.63
CA SER A 35 3.18 24.44 17.77
C SER A 35 4.00 24.37 16.47
N SER A 36 3.38 24.72 15.33
CA SER A 36 3.75 25.87 14.48
C SER A 36 3.40 25.69 12.98
N HIS A 37 2.21 26.13 12.55
CA HIS A 37 2.10 27.08 11.42
C HIS A 37 0.66 27.60 11.26
N LYS A 38 0.58 28.91 11.09
CA LYS A 38 -0.64 29.72 11.04
C LYS A 38 -1.36 29.57 9.68
N SER A 39 -2.57 29.00 9.75
CA SER A 39 -3.79 29.25 8.95
C SER A 39 -3.73 29.35 7.41
N GLU A 40 -4.35 28.37 6.74
CA GLU A 40 -5.21 28.59 5.58
C GLU A 40 -6.52 27.81 5.79
N LYS A 41 -7.66 28.51 5.86
CA LYS A 41 -8.99 27.88 5.96
C LYS A 41 -9.34 27.29 4.58
N ARG A 42 -9.36 25.96 4.46
CA ARG A 42 -10.07 25.26 3.38
C ARG A 42 -10.95 24.14 3.95
N ASP A 43 -12.24 24.29 3.69
CA ASP A 43 -13.37 23.38 3.72
C ASP A 43 -13.23 22.02 4.44
N LYS A 44 -14.07 21.84 5.47
CA LYS A 44 -14.23 20.64 6.29
C LYS A 44 -15.00 19.52 5.56
N ASN A 45 -14.55 19.19 4.36
CA ASN A 45 -14.93 17.98 3.64
C ASN A 45 -13.70 17.10 3.47
N ASN A 46 -12.87 17.05 4.52
CA ASN A 46 -11.82 16.06 4.68
C ASN A 46 -12.51 14.70 4.86
N LYS A 47 -12.96 14.11 3.75
CA LYS A 47 -12.75 12.67 3.55
C LYS A 47 -11.28 12.51 3.86
N THR A 48 -10.96 11.85 4.96
CA THR A 48 -9.59 11.45 5.27
C THR A 48 -9.16 10.71 4.04
N ILE A 49 -8.40 11.37 3.17
CA ILE A 49 -7.75 10.71 2.07
C ILE A 49 -6.84 9.78 2.84
N LYS A 50 -7.24 8.51 2.94
CA LYS A 50 -6.37 7.46 3.43
C LYS A 50 -5.15 7.61 2.55
N LYS A 51 -4.10 8.20 3.11
CA LYS A 51 -2.82 8.28 2.43
C LYS A 51 -2.52 6.81 2.14
N ALA A 52 -2.36 6.45 0.88
CA ALA A 52 -1.91 5.10 0.57
C ALA A 52 -0.65 4.87 1.41
N ASP A 53 -0.62 3.80 2.20
CA ASP A 53 0.50 3.52 3.10
C ASP A 53 1.75 3.38 2.24
N SER A 54 2.63 4.37 2.25
CA SER A 54 3.82 4.39 1.38
C SER A 54 5.02 3.79 2.09
N TRP A 55 5.76 2.94 1.40
CA TRP A 55 6.98 2.32 1.89
C TRP A 55 8.14 3.30 1.87
N ILE A 56 8.74 3.59 3.02
CA ILE A 56 9.96 4.41 3.09
C ILE A 56 11.16 3.48 3.00
N LEU A 57 11.88 3.55 1.87
CA LEU A 57 13.01 2.67 1.60
C LEU A 57 14.31 3.47 1.47
N SER A 58 15.42 2.80 1.77
CA SER A 58 16.76 3.30 1.41
C SER A 58 17.00 3.07 -0.08
N PRO A 59 17.93 3.81 -0.72
CA PRO A 59 18.32 3.50 -2.10
C PRO A 59 18.81 2.06 -2.25
N PHE A 60 18.41 1.39 -3.32
CA PHE A 60 18.75 -0.02 -3.56
C PHE A 60 19.00 -0.33 -5.04
N VAL A 61 19.62 -1.47 -5.28
CA VAL A 61 20.00 -1.99 -6.59
C VAL A 61 19.28 -3.30 -6.86
N ILE A 62 18.59 -3.40 -8.01
CA ILE A 62 18.13 -4.67 -8.57
C ILE A 62 19.13 -5.12 -9.63
N ASP A 63 19.69 -6.31 -9.46
CA ASP A 63 20.71 -6.92 -10.32
C ASP A 63 20.30 -8.36 -10.66
N ASP A 64 19.80 -8.57 -11.87
CA ASP A 64 19.16 -9.84 -12.25
C ASP A 64 20.18 -10.93 -12.61
N GLU A 65 21.24 -10.59 -13.35
CA GLU A 65 22.21 -11.59 -13.82
C GLU A 65 23.30 -11.93 -12.79
N ARG A 66 23.74 -10.97 -11.96
CA ARG A 66 24.95 -11.14 -11.15
C ARG A 66 24.68 -11.28 -9.66
N GLY A 67 23.48 -10.96 -9.20
CA GLY A 67 23.10 -11.03 -7.77
C GLY A 67 24.02 -10.20 -6.86
N THR A 68 24.69 -9.19 -7.40
CA THR A 68 25.57 -8.28 -6.63
C THR A 68 24.85 -7.02 -6.15
N GLY A 69 23.58 -6.87 -6.54
CA GLY A 69 22.67 -5.85 -6.02
C GLY A 69 22.08 -6.25 -4.66
N ASP A 70 21.15 -5.43 -4.18
CA ASP A 70 20.39 -5.70 -2.96
C ASP A 70 19.30 -6.77 -3.20
N TYR A 71 18.79 -6.85 -4.44
CA TYR A 71 17.79 -7.81 -4.88
C TYR A 71 18.08 -8.31 -6.30
N ASN A 72 17.67 -9.53 -6.63
CA ASN A 72 17.25 -9.90 -7.99
C ASN A 72 15.74 -9.68 -8.18
N TRP A 73 15.20 -9.89 -9.38
CA TRP A 73 13.77 -9.65 -9.62
C TRP A 73 12.85 -10.60 -8.87
N SER A 74 13.26 -11.85 -8.64
CA SER A 74 12.47 -12.79 -7.83
C SER A 74 12.36 -12.32 -6.38
N GLU A 75 13.45 -11.81 -5.80
CA GLU A 75 13.48 -11.31 -4.43
C GLU A 75 12.73 -9.98 -4.29
N ALA A 76 12.82 -9.11 -5.31
CA ALA A 76 12.06 -7.88 -5.36
C ALA A 76 10.56 -8.17 -5.43
N ALA A 77 10.14 -9.16 -6.24
CA ALA A 77 8.74 -9.56 -6.39
C ALA A 77 8.10 -10.11 -5.11
N ASP A 78 8.90 -10.59 -4.16
CA ASP A 78 8.44 -11.04 -2.85
C ASP A 78 8.22 -9.87 -1.86
N GLN A 79 8.59 -8.63 -2.24
CA GLN A 79 8.38 -7.44 -1.42
C GLN A 79 7.00 -6.83 -1.64
N ASP A 80 6.38 -6.32 -0.57
CA ASP A 80 5.04 -5.71 -0.62
C ASP A 80 4.92 -4.48 -1.54
N TRP A 81 6.04 -3.90 -1.95
CA TRP A 81 6.12 -2.75 -2.86
C TRP A 81 6.31 -3.13 -4.33
N CYS A 82 6.44 -4.43 -4.63
CA CYS A 82 6.61 -4.94 -5.99
C CYS A 82 5.48 -5.92 -6.32
N SER A 83 4.94 -5.83 -7.52
CA SER A 83 3.95 -6.78 -8.05
C SER A 83 4.22 -7.11 -9.52
N GLY A 84 3.47 -8.04 -10.11
CA GLY A 84 3.65 -8.49 -11.48
C GLY A 84 4.69 -9.63 -11.61
N SER A 85 4.93 -10.10 -12.84
CA SER A 85 5.76 -11.27 -13.14
C SER A 85 6.94 -11.00 -14.08
N GLY A 86 7.16 -9.74 -14.47
CA GLY A 86 8.28 -9.36 -15.34
C GLY A 86 8.09 -9.70 -16.83
N THR A 87 6.89 -10.15 -17.23
CA THR A 87 6.58 -10.47 -18.62
C THR A 87 6.05 -9.24 -19.38
N ILE A 88 6.03 -9.28 -20.71
CA ILE A 88 5.52 -8.16 -21.51
C ILE A 88 4.04 -7.82 -21.21
N GLY A 89 3.25 -8.83 -20.84
CA GLY A 89 1.83 -8.66 -20.50
C GLY A 89 1.57 -8.38 -19.03
N ASP A 90 2.56 -8.62 -18.17
CA ASP A 90 2.50 -8.46 -16.73
C ASP A 90 3.88 -8.06 -16.19
N PRO A 91 4.32 -6.82 -16.48
CA PRO A 91 5.63 -6.32 -16.08
C PRO A 91 5.71 -6.18 -14.56
N TYR A 92 6.92 -6.19 -14.00
CA TYR A 92 7.09 -5.84 -12.59
C TYR A 92 6.68 -4.38 -12.34
N ILE A 93 5.86 -4.15 -11.34
CA ILE A 93 5.38 -2.82 -10.96
C ILE A 93 5.96 -2.48 -9.59
N ILE A 94 6.79 -1.44 -9.56
CA ILE A 94 7.27 -0.84 -8.31
C ILE A 94 6.39 0.38 -8.04
N GLU A 95 5.66 0.34 -6.93
CA GLU A 95 4.70 1.39 -6.58
C GLU A 95 4.69 1.75 -5.11
N ASN A 96 4.17 2.95 -4.83
CA ASN A 96 3.94 3.45 -3.48
C ASN A 96 5.21 3.47 -2.60
N VAL A 97 6.38 3.59 -3.22
CA VAL A 97 7.67 3.74 -2.54
C VAL A 97 8.11 5.19 -2.47
N THR A 98 8.62 5.60 -1.30
CA THR A 98 9.32 6.85 -1.07
C THR A 98 10.78 6.52 -0.76
N ILE A 99 11.71 7.00 -1.59
CA ILE A 99 13.13 6.72 -1.40
C ILE A 99 13.88 8.01 -1.06
N ASN A 100 14.58 7.98 0.07
CA ASN A 100 15.48 9.07 0.45
C ASN A 100 16.81 8.93 -0.29
N VAL A 101 17.05 9.79 -1.28
CA VAL A 101 18.26 9.74 -2.13
C VAL A 101 19.42 10.59 -1.61
N VAL A 102 19.37 11.11 -0.38
CA VAL A 102 20.46 11.93 0.16
C VAL A 102 21.77 11.14 0.16
N GLY A 103 22.77 11.64 -0.57
CA GLY A 103 24.09 11.01 -0.70
C GLY A 103 24.18 9.89 -1.74
N SER A 104 23.09 9.57 -2.46
CA SER A 104 23.08 8.56 -3.53
C SER A 104 22.93 9.20 -4.92
N ARG A 105 23.45 8.53 -5.96
CA ARG A 105 23.25 8.93 -7.37
C ARG A 105 21.84 8.60 -7.88
N SER A 106 21.18 7.60 -7.29
CA SER A 106 19.89 7.08 -7.72
C SER A 106 19.12 6.51 -6.53
N GLY A 107 17.79 6.55 -6.58
CA GLY A 107 16.94 5.88 -5.60
C GLY A 107 16.85 4.38 -5.85
N ILE A 108 16.36 4.00 -7.04
CA ILE A 108 16.37 2.61 -7.50
C ILE A 108 17.34 2.54 -8.68
N HIS A 109 18.27 1.60 -8.64
CA HIS A 109 19.16 1.31 -9.76
C HIS A 109 18.89 -0.11 -10.25
N ILE A 110 18.37 -0.23 -11.47
CA ILE A 110 18.14 -1.53 -12.11
C ILE A 110 19.25 -1.72 -13.13
N LYS A 111 19.97 -2.84 -13.05
CA LYS A 111 21.05 -3.19 -13.99
C LYS A 111 20.97 -4.65 -14.39
N ASP A 112 21.60 -4.97 -15.52
CA ASP A 112 21.72 -6.34 -16.03
C ASP A 112 20.37 -7.08 -16.05
N SER A 113 19.33 -6.41 -16.57
CA SER A 113 17.93 -6.87 -16.54
C SER A 113 17.36 -6.93 -17.95
N ASP A 114 16.73 -8.05 -18.30
CA ASP A 114 16.01 -8.26 -19.57
C ASP A 114 14.48 -8.39 -19.40
N VAL A 115 13.99 -8.34 -18.15
CA VAL A 115 12.55 -8.36 -17.83
C VAL A 115 11.87 -6.99 -17.99
N TYR A 116 10.55 -7.01 -18.11
CA TYR A 116 9.72 -5.81 -18.24
C TYR A 116 9.36 -5.24 -16.88
N PHE A 117 9.49 -3.91 -16.71
CA PHE A 117 9.10 -3.23 -15.47
C PHE A 117 8.53 -1.82 -15.68
N ILE A 118 7.74 -1.36 -14.71
CA ILE A 118 7.13 -0.03 -14.62
C ILE A 118 7.45 0.55 -13.25
N ASN A 119 7.92 1.80 -13.23
CA ASN A 119 8.15 2.56 -12.02
C ASN A 119 7.13 3.70 -11.93
N ILE A 120 6.24 3.65 -10.93
CA ILE A 120 5.18 4.65 -10.73
C ILE A 120 5.64 5.63 -9.64
N LYS A 121 5.89 6.88 -10.04
CA LYS A 121 6.23 7.95 -9.08
C LYS A 121 4.97 8.51 -8.42
N PRO A 122 4.94 8.66 -7.08
CA PRO A 122 3.90 9.43 -6.43
C PRO A 122 4.01 10.91 -6.85
N TYR A 123 2.87 11.52 -7.17
CA TYR A 123 2.75 12.94 -7.57
C TYR A 123 2.86 13.90 -6.39
#